data_AF-A0A7S3BEN9-F1
#
_entry.id   AF-A0A7S3BEN9-F1
#
_cell.length_a   1.000
_cell.length_b   1.000
_cell.length_c   1.000
_cell.angle_alpha   90.00
_cell.angle_beta   90.00
_cell.angle_gamma   90.00
#
_symmetry.space_group_name_H-M   'P 1'
#
loop_
_entity.id
_entity.type
_entity.pdbx_description
1 polymer ?
#
loop_
_entity_poly.entity_id
_entity_poly.type
_entity_poly.pdbx_seq_one_letter_code
_entity_poly.pdbx_strand_id
1 'polypeptide(L)'
;MCIPVSVHHVELRWPHWTDLVSEITSYYLSAHNRSGMVHPYQERYLGTAAFATISTSETFALSRAVAIGIRGCDSVGLCSMAMSEEIHLVESVPQDGRVTIDPGGDASEGFLNQVARGLVGASWHSFKSGATSTADGTESAHGALTPTDVTALAYEACVGSTPFGCQAVPFTSTSSSTSWHADGLSLTCGSTYYVAVRATNCAGLQRTVSSAGAKLCCEPPTAGVVQLLDAAGEQVWYVGESAANHTNASWAGFTDMCSGVREYALSVEQVNAGTVLWSSSVYDGSTSHAVLPWEMLASLPEGVSLSVVVTATSHAGLSTRAKGEFYVDRTPPVARGLIFNGDMQHVVCQSAVTPFRVSWEQMMDPESGVKSIEWGLGYWPLGDDLLPFARVDGDAGSVVRERSAQVGHVKLHAVVYSTLRVRNGAGDAALLTSPPVRVIASNCSASFLCLAPSASLEPMLPWMLPLVA
;
A
#
# COMPACT_ATOMS: atom_id res chain seq x y z
N MET A 1 -25.72 15.18 -42.31
CA MET A 1 -24.82 14.06 -42.71
C MET A 1 -23.35 14.46 -42.70
N CYS A 2 -22.40 13.52 -42.65
CA CYS A 2 -20.96 13.80 -42.75
C CYS A 2 -20.29 12.98 -43.87
N ILE A 3 -19.29 13.57 -44.53
CA ILE A 3 -18.47 12.90 -45.55
C ILE A 3 -16.98 13.17 -45.31
N PRO A 4 -16.08 12.19 -45.55
CA PRO A 4 -14.65 12.41 -45.41
C PRO A 4 -14.08 13.16 -46.62
N VAL A 5 -13.00 13.91 -46.43
CA VAL A 5 -12.29 14.64 -47.51
C VAL A 5 -11.76 13.77 -48.65
N SER A 6 -11.65 12.45 -48.43
CA SER A 6 -11.29 11.48 -49.47
C SER A 6 -12.40 11.24 -50.50
N VAL A 7 -13.65 11.62 -50.21
CA VAL A 7 -14.75 11.56 -51.18
C VAL A 7 -14.63 12.77 -52.10
N HIS A 8 -14.30 12.53 -53.38
CA HIS A 8 -14.15 13.59 -54.38
C HIS A 8 -15.46 14.00 -55.07
N HIS A 9 -16.42 13.07 -55.14
CA HIS A 9 -17.69 13.28 -55.83
C HIS A 9 -18.85 12.70 -55.02
N VAL A 10 -19.98 13.40 -55.01
CA VAL A 10 -21.23 12.94 -54.40
C VAL A 10 -22.32 12.98 -55.45
N GLU A 11 -23.07 11.88 -55.59
CA GLU A 11 -24.26 11.84 -56.43
C GLU A 11 -25.50 12.18 -55.60
N LEU A 12 -26.28 13.13 -56.10
CA LEU A 12 -27.52 13.61 -55.52
C LEU A 12 -28.68 13.15 -56.40
N ARG A 13 -29.79 12.70 -55.80
CA ARG A 13 -30.99 12.24 -56.51
C ARG A 13 -32.26 12.82 -55.88
N TRP A 14 -33.23 13.23 -56.71
CA TRP A 14 -34.51 13.80 -56.27
C TRP A 14 -35.70 13.37 -57.13
N PRO A 15 -36.01 12.06 -57.21
CA PRO A 15 -36.94 11.50 -58.21
C PRO A 15 -38.44 11.79 -57.97
N HIS A 16 -38.82 12.55 -56.94
CA HIS A 16 -40.22 12.67 -56.48
C HIS A 16 -40.85 14.06 -56.62
N TRP A 17 -40.30 14.91 -57.50
CA TRP A 17 -40.93 16.21 -57.79
C TRP A 17 -42.01 16.04 -58.86
N THR A 18 -43.24 16.38 -58.52
CA THR A 18 -44.39 16.27 -59.43
C THR A 18 -45.16 17.58 -59.47
N ASP A 19 -45.46 18.04 -60.68
CA ASP A 19 -46.45 19.07 -60.94
C ASP A 19 -47.49 18.48 -61.90
N LEU A 20 -48.76 18.47 -61.48
CA LEU A 20 -49.88 17.87 -62.21
C LEU A 20 -50.48 18.82 -63.26
N VAL A 21 -50.04 20.08 -63.30
CA VAL A 21 -50.63 21.12 -64.16
C VAL A 21 -49.71 21.50 -65.32
N SER A 22 -48.43 21.75 -65.06
CA SER A 22 -47.50 22.31 -66.05
C SER A 22 -46.23 21.50 -66.28
N GLU A 23 -46.06 20.39 -65.56
CA GLU A 23 -44.89 19.51 -65.55
C GLU A 23 -43.57 20.23 -65.18
N ILE A 24 -42.69 19.55 -64.44
CA ILE A 24 -41.38 20.12 -64.11
C ILE A 24 -40.48 20.07 -65.35
N THR A 25 -40.04 21.24 -65.83
CA THR A 25 -39.25 21.35 -67.08
C THR A 25 -37.78 21.65 -66.82
N SER A 26 -37.43 22.10 -65.61
CA SER A 26 -36.06 22.46 -65.28
C SER A 26 -35.72 22.28 -63.81
N TYR A 27 -34.48 21.87 -63.54
CA TYR A 27 -33.88 21.86 -62.21
C TYR A 27 -32.63 22.73 -62.16
N TYR A 28 -32.45 23.40 -61.03
CA TYR A 28 -31.28 24.21 -60.70
C TYR A 28 -30.69 23.76 -59.36
N LEU A 29 -29.38 23.61 -59.33
CA LEU A 29 -28.63 23.21 -58.13
C LEU A 29 -27.92 24.40 -57.49
N SER A 30 -27.95 24.47 -56.16
CA SER A 30 -27.32 25.51 -55.34
C SER A 30 -26.72 24.96 -54.05
N ALA A 31 -25.68 25.61 -53.54
CA ALA A 31 -25.01 25.26 -52.29
C ALA A 31 -25.05 26.43 -51.31
N HIS A 32 -25.54 26.17 -50.09
CA HIS A 32 -25.81 27.18 -49.07
C HIS A 32 -25.06 26.85 -47.76
N ASN A 33 -24.51 27.86 -47.10
CA ASN A 33 -24.09 27.80 -45.70
C ASN A 33 -25.00 28.70 -44.85
N ARG A 34 -24.65 28.86 -43.58
CA ARG A 34 -25.41 29.69 -42.62
C ARG A 34 -25.46 31.18 -42.96
N SER A 35 -24.54 31.69 -43.78
CA SER A 35 -24.53 33.08 -44.26
C SER A 35 -25.26 33.27 -45.60
N GLY A 36 -25.84 32.20 -46.16
CA GLY A 36 -26.55 32.21 -47.44
C GLY A 36 -25.85 31.38 -48.51
N MET A 37 -26.05 31.72 -49.78
CA MET A 37 -25.47 31.00 -50.92
C MET A 37 -23.95 31.25 -50.99
N VAL A 38 -23.14 30.19 -51.05
CA VAL A 38 -21.67 30.31 -50.85
C VAL A 38 -20.82 29.94 -52.05
N HIS A 39 -21.27 29.03 -52.91
CA HIS A 39 -20.41 28.47 -53.97
C HIS A 39 -20.85 28.93 -55.38
N PRO A 40 -19.93 29.06 -56.37
CA PRO A 40 -20.22 29.54 -57.72
C PRO A 40 -20.96 28.54 -58.62
N TYR A 41 -21.60 27.52 -58.05
CA TYR A 41 -22.74 26.89 -58.72
C TYR A 41 -23.91 27.89 -58.69
N GLN A 42 -23.74 29.00 -59.44
CA GLN A 42 -24.83 29.85 -59.86
C GLN A 42 -25.81 28.91 -60.54
N GLU A 43 -26.95 28.63 -59.91
CA GLU A 43 -28.09 27.87 -60.45
C GLU A 43 -27.69 27.01 -61.67
N ARG A 44 -27.04 25.86 -61.43
CA ARG A 44 -26.62 25.01 -62.56
C ARG A 44 -27.87 24.39 -63.16
N TYR A 45 -28.23 24.78 -64.39
CA TYR A 45 -29.33 24.17 -65.13
C TYR A 45 -29.02 22.71 -65.41
N LEU A 46 -29.86 21.80 -64.91
CA LEU A 46 -29.75 20.36 -65.09
C LEU A 46 -30.75 19.82 -66.12
N GLY A 47 -31.51 20.69 -66.78
CA GLY A 47 -32.63 20.27 -67.63
C GLY A 47 -33.66 19.49 -66.82
N THR A 48 -34.12 18.38 -67.37
CA THR A 48 -35.07 17.46 -66.73
C THR A 48 -34.40 16.39 -65.86
N ALA A 49 -33.07 16.46 -65.67
CA ALA A 49 -32.35 15.45 -64.90
C ALA A 49 -32.70 15.54 -63.41
N ALA A 50 -33.22 14.43 -62.86
CA ALA A 50 -33.54 14.30 -61.45
C ALA A 50 -32.34 13.85 -60.58
N PHE A 51 -31.13 14.02 -61.09
CA PHE A 51 -29.88 13.69 -60.41
C PHE A 51 -28.73 14.58 -60.89
N ALA A 52 -27.71 14.75 -60.05
CA ALA A 52 -26.46 15.40 -60.41
C ALA A 52 -25.30 14.89 -59.57
N THR A 53 -24.09 14.98 -60.14
CA THR A 53 -22.84 14.76 -59.41
C THR A 53 -22.20 16.11 -59.08
N ILE A 54 -21.82 16.29 -57.82
CA ILE A 54 -21.09 17.47 -57.34
C ILE A 54 -19.65 17.11 -56.97
N SER A 55 -18.71 18.01 -57.29
CA SER A 55 -17.33 17.92 -56.85
C SER A 55 -17.22 18.45 -55.42
N THR A 56 -16.72 17.65 -54.49
CA THR A 56 -16.60 18.06 -53.08
C THR A 56 -15.54 19.15 -52.88
N SER A 57 -14.46 19.14 -53.65
CA SER A 57 -13.43 20.18 -53.57
C SER A 57 -13.96 21.54 -54.00
N GLU A 58 -14.91 21.55 -54.94
CA GLU A 58 -15.62 22.77 -55.31
C GLU A 58 -16.67 23.07 -54.24
N THR A 59 -17.68 22.24 -54.04
CA THR A 59 -18.81 22.53 -53.13
C THR A 59 -18.40 23.01 -51.72
N PHE A 60 -17.29 22.50 -51.18
CA PHE A 60 -16.80 22.84 -49.85
C PHE A 60 -15.58 23.79 -49.84
N ALA A 61 -15.26 24.48 -50.94
CA ALA A 61 -14.09 25.36 -51.01
C ALA A 61 -14.16 26.55 -50.06
N LEU A 62 -15.37 27.02 -49.76
CA LEU A 62 -15.63 28.22 -48.95
C LEU A 62 -16.28 27.93 -47.60
N SER A 63 -16.78 26.71 -47.39
CA SER A 63 -17.39 26.29 -46.13
C SER A 63 -17.19 24.79 -45.93
N ARG A 64 -16.94 24.37 -44.69
CA ARG A 64 -16.87 22.94 -44.30
C ARG A 64 -18.24 22.33 -43.99
N ALA A 65 -19.28 23.13 -43.98
CA ALA A 65 -20.67 22.73 -43.77
C ALA A 65 -21.56 23.40 -44.84
N VAL A 66 -22.30 22.59 -45.60
CA VAL A 66 -23.11 23.06 -46.73
C VAL A 66 -24.41 22.26 -46.81
N ALA A 67 -25.53 22.94 -47.01
CA ALA A 67 -26.79 22.35 -47.44
C ALA A 67 -26.99 22.55 -48.95
N ILE A 68 -27.52 21.53 -49.63
CA ILE A 68 -27.74 21.56 -51.07
C ILE A 68 -29.20 21.90 -51.35
N GLY A 69 -29.43 23.00 -52.06
CA GLY A 69 -30.74 23.43 -52.52
C GLY A 69 -30.99 22.98 -53.96
N ILE A 70 -32.11 22.29 -54.18
CA ILE A 70 -32.61 21.91 -55.50
C ILE A 70 -33.86 22.73 -55.78
N ARG A 71 -33.81 23.56 -56.83
CA ARG A 71 -34.93 24.39 -57.29
C ARG A 71 -35.48 23.80 -58.58
N GLY A 72 -36.74 23.35 -58.57
CA GLY A 72 -37.42 22.87 -59.76
C GLY A 72 -38.46 23.87 -60.22
N CYS A 73 -38.52 24.12 -61.53
CA CYS A 73 -39.46 25.04 -62.14
C CYS A 73 -40.30 24.34 -63.22
N ASP A 74 -41.57 24.68 -63.28
CA ASP A 74 -42.51 24.17 -64.27
C ASP A 74 -42.43 24.92 -65.62
N SER A 75 -43.25 24.53 -66.60
CA SER A 75 -43.30 25.18 -67.92
C SER A 75 -43.85 26.62 -67.91
N VAL A 76 -44.49 27.07 -66.82
CA VAL A 76 -45.02 28.44 -66.65
C VAL A 76 -44.10 29.33 -65.80
N GLY A 77 -42.98 28.78 -65.32
CA GLY A 77 -41.95 29.50 -64.57
C GLY A 77 -42.21 29.60 -63.06
N LEU A 78 -43.17 28.84 -62.52
CA LEU A 78 -43.31 28.71 -61.08
C LEU A 78 -42.25 27.74 -60.57
N CYS A 79 -41.53 28.16 -59.53
CA CYS A 79 -40.43 27.39 -58.97
C CYS A 79 -40.67 27.11 -57.49
N SER A 80 -40.34 25.90 -57.06
CA SER A 80 -40.19 25.54 -55.65
C SER A 80 -38.73 25.19 -55.37
N MET A 81 -38.31 25.20 -54.11
CA MET A 81 -36.98 24.77 -53.68
C MET A 81 -37.10 23.79 -52.51
N ALA A 82 -36.34 22.70 -52.58
CA ALA A 82 -36.11 21.80 -51.45
C ALA A 82 -34.64 21.89 -51.04
N MET A 83 -34.39 21.80 -49.74
CA MET A 83 -33.05 21.80 -49.15
C MET A 83 -32.72 20.42 -48.60
N SER A 84 -31.48 19.97 -48.79
CA SER A 84 -30.94 18.82 -48.06
C SER A 84 -30.67 19.16 -46.60
N GLU A 85 -30.44 18.14 -45.78
CA GLU A 85 -29.74 18.32 -44.51
C GLU A 85 -28.33 18.92 -44.73
N GLU A 86 -27.78 19.53 -43.67
CA GLU A 86 -26.40 20.04 -43.68
C GLU A 86 -25.41 18.86 -43.85
N ILE A 87 -24.54 18.98 -44.84
CA ILE A 87 -23.45 18.05 -45.12
C ILE A 87 -22.18 18.64 -44.52
N HIS A 88 -21.50 17.90 -43.66
CA HIS A 88 -20.24 18.30 -43.04
C HIS A 88 -19.07 17.54 -43.66
N LEU A 89 -18.03 18.28 -44.04
CA LEU A 89 -16.79 17.71 -44.55
C LEU A 89 -15.82 17.47 -43.39
N VAL A 90 -15.39 16.22 -43.21
CA VAL A 90 -14.50 15.80 -42.12
C VAL A 90 -13.11 15.51 -42.65
N GLU A 91 -12.12 16.21 -42.12
CA GLU A 91 -10.76 16.24 -42.66
C GLU A 91 -9.86 15.10 -42.17
N SER A 92 -10.12 14.62 -40.95
CA SER A 92 -9.20 13.71 -40.28
C SER A 92 -9.94 12.59 -39.55
N VAL A 93 -9.22 11.48 -39.37
CA VAL A 93 -9.60 10.44 -38.41
C VAL A 93 -9.67 11.04 -37.00
N PRO A 94 -10.41 10.41 -36.06
CA PRO A 94 -10.40 10.84 -34.67
C PRO A 94 -8.97 10.93 -34.10
N GLN A 95 -8.73 11.92 -33.25
CA GLN A 95 -7.47 12.10 -32.55
C GLN A 95 -7.41 11.22 -31.30
N ASP A 96 -6.19 10.88 -30.90
CA ASP A 96 -5.95 9.98 -29.77
C ASP A 96 -6.47 10.54 -28.45
N GLY A 97 -7.26 9.73 -27.77
CA GLY A 97 -7.55 9.89 -26.35
C GLY A 97 -6.64 9.04 -25.47
N ARG A 98 -7.00 8.94 -24.19
CA ARG A 98 -6.36 8.01 -23.24
C ARG A 98 -7.33 6.87 -22.95
N VAL A 99 -6.80 5.65 -22.93
CA VAL A 99 -7.55 4.43 -22.55
C VAL A 99 -6.90 3.85 -21.30
N THR A 100 -7.71 3.63 -20.27
CA THR A 100 -7.31 3.07 -18.98
C THR A 100 -8.06 1.76 -18.74
N ILE A 101 -7.35 0.76 -18.23
CA ILE A 101 -7.94 -0.48 -17.74
C ILE A 101 -8.25 -0.28 -16.27
N ASP A 102 -9.44 -0.68 -15.84
CA ASP A 102 -9.79 -0.67 -14.43
C ASP A 102 -9.09 -1.85 -13.75
N PRO A 103 -8.22 -1.62 -12.75
CA PRO A 103 -7.37 -2.66 -12.16
C PRO A 103 -8.14 -3.77 -11.44
N GLY A 104 -9.41 -3.52 -11.08
CA GLY A 104 -10.26 -4.40 -10.29
C GLY A 104 -9.84 -4.39 -8.82
N GLY A 105 -10.72 -3.94 -7.93
CA GLY A 105 -10.43 -3.85 -6.49
C GLY A 105 -9.22 -2.95 -6.17
N ASP A 106 -8.36 -3.41 -5.27
CA ASP A 106 -7.23 -2.62 -4.72
C ASP A 106 -5.91 -2.79 -5.50
N ALA A 107 -5.93 -3.26 -6.75
CA ALA A 107 -4.72 -3.38 -7.57
C ALA A 107 -4.21 -2.02 -8.05
N SER A 108 -2.89 -1.88 -8.19
CA SER A 108 -2.22 -0.71 -8.74
C SER A 108 -2.32 -0.64 -10.26
N GLU A 109 -2.15 0.57 -10.82
CA GLU A 109 -2.08 0.75 -12.28
C GLU A 109 -1.02 -0.17 -12.90
N GLY A 110 -1.36 -0.80 -14.03
CA GLY A 110 -0.51 -1.78 -14.70
C GLY A 110 -0.67 -3.23 -14.18
N PHE A 111 -1.49 -3.46 -13.17
CA PHE A 111 -1.80 -4.80 -12.66
C PHE A 111 -3.29 -5.05 -12.57
N LEU A 112 -3.66 -6.33 -12.70
CA LEU A 112 -5.01 -6.83 -12.52
C LEU A 112 -5.02 -7.85 -11.39
N ASN A 113 -6.04 -7.78 -10.54
CA ASN A 113 -6.25 -8.79 -9.50
C ASN A 113 -7.03 -10.01 -10.02
N GLN A 114 -7.24 -11.01 -9.17
CA GLN A 114 -7.96 -12.23 -9.53
C GLN A 114 -9.43 -12.02 -9.97
N VAL A 115 -10.09 -10.94 -9.56
CA VAL A 115 -11.46 -10.60 -10.00
C VAL A 115 -11.47 -10.36 -11.51
N ALA A 116 -10.36 -9.82 -12.04
CA ALA A 116 -10.22 -9.54 -13.45
C ALA A 116 -10.17 -10.80 -14.34
N ARG A 117 -10.02 -12.00 -13.76
CA ARG A 117 -10.07 -13.27 -14.53
C ARG A 117 -11.35 -13.41 -15.34
N GLY A 118 -12.47 -12.96 -14.77
CA GLY A 118 -13.79 -13.04 -15.38
C GLY A 118 -14.36 -11.70 -15.82
N LEU A 119 -13.77 -10.58 -15.41
CA LEU A 119 -14.32 -9.24 -15.68
C LEU A 119 -13.20 -8.20 -15.92
N VAL A 120 -13.13 -7.61 -17.11
CA VAL A 120 -12.21 -6.49 -17.39
C VAL A 120 -13.03 -5.23 -17.60
N GLY A 121 -12.83 -4.23 -16.74
CA GLY A 121 -13.37 -2.88 -16.90
C GLY A 121 -12.38 -1.97 -17.62
N ALA A 122 -12.90 -0.97 -18.32
CA ALA A 122 -12.10 0.06 -18.95
C ALA A 122 -12.86 1.38 -19.06
N SER A 123 -12.09 2.45 -19.09
CA SER A 123 -12.57 3.80 -19.29
C SER A 123 -11.66 4.55 -20.26
N TRP A 124 -12.22 5.55 -20.94
CA TRP A 124 -11.46 6.39 -21.84
C TRP A 124 -11.96 7.82 -21.90
N HIS A 125 -11.08 8.72 -22.26
CA HIS A 125 -11.40 10.15 -22.33
C HIS A 125 -10.49 10.86 -23.34
N SER A 126 -10.81 12.14 -23.58
CA SER A 126 -10.00 13.06 -24.39
C SER A 126 -9.86 12.71 -25.88
N PHE A 127 -10.64 11.75 -26.40
CA PHE A 127 -10.78 11.58 -27.85
C PHE A 127 -11.43 12.82 -28.47
N LYS A 128 -10.97 13.19 -29.67
CA LYS A 128 -11.57 14.28 -30.45
C LYS A 128 -11.96 13.75 -31.83
N SER A 129 -13.13 14.13 -32.33
CA SER A 129 -13.69 13.58 -33.57
C SER A 129 -12.88 13.89 -34.83
N GLY A 130 -11.99 14.88 -34.77
CA GLY A 130 -11.32 15.43 -35.96
C GLY A 130 -12.25 16.27 -36.84
N ALA A 131 -13.52 16.39 -36.46
CA ALA A 131 -14.49 17.29 -37.06
C ALA A 131 -14.54 18.59 -36.25
N THR A 132 -14.39 19.72 -36.91
CA THR A 132 -14.63 21.05 -36.32
C THR A 132 -16.09 21.42 -36.51
N SER A 133 -16.83 21.60 -35.42
CA SER A 133 -18.11 22.32 -35.48
C SER A 133 -17.81 23.81 -35.57
N THR A 134 -18.27 24.47 -36.63
CA THR A 134 -18.14 25.92 -36.82
C THR A 134 -19.30 26.68 -36.17
N ALA A 135 -19.94 26.11 -35.13
CA ALA A 135 -21.21 26.63 -34.62
C ALA A 135 -21.04 27.39 -33.31
N ASP A 136 -21.16 28.71 -33.40
CA ASP A 136 -21.71 29.52 -32.32
C ASP A 136 -23.20 29.14 -32.14
N GLY A 137 -23.65 29.04 -30.90
CA GLY A 137 -24.79 28.20 -30.45
C GLY A 137 -26.21 28.63 -30.83
N THR A 138 -26.52 28.85 -32.11
CA THR A 138 -27.90 29.13 -32.56
C THR A 138 -28.44 28.03 -33.49
N GLU A 139 -29.62 27.49 -33.13
CA GLU A 139 -30.36 26.43 -33.84
C GLU A 139 -30.60 26.76 -35.32
N SER A 140 -30.44 25.74 -36.18
CA SER A 140 -30.73 25.82 -37.62
C SER A 140 -32.09 25.19 -37.93
N ALA A 141 -32.94 25.87 -38.70
CA ALA A 141 -34.37 25.62 -38.83
C ALA A 141 -34.80 24.42 -39.70
N HIS A 142 -33.90 23.51 -40.08
CA HIS A 142 -34.17 22.50 -41.12
C HIS A 142 -33.63 21.08 -40.82
N GLY A 143 -33.83 20.57 -39.60
CA GLY A 143 -33.49 19.16 -39.27
C GLY A 143 -31.99 18.84 -39.33
N ALA A 144 -31.14 19.87 -39.20
CA ALA A 144 -29.70 19.72 -39.23
C ALA A 144 -29.17 18.95 -38.00
N LEU A 145 -28.14 18.15 -38.21
CA LEU A 145 -27.33 17.62 -37.11
C LEU A 145 -26.90 18.78 -36.22
N THR A 146 -27.09 18.63 -34.91
CA THR A 146 -26.62 19.64 -33.96
C THR A 146 -25.09 19.69 -34.01
N PRO A 147 -24.45 20.81 -33.62
CA PRO A 147 -22.98 20.88 -33.51
C PRO A 147 -22.38 19.75 -32.66
N THR A 148 -23.17 19.26 -31.69
CA THR A 148 -22.90 18.11 -30.85
C THR A 148 -22.94 16.78 -31.60
N ASP A 149 -23.81 16.60 -32.60
CA ASP A 149 -23.89 15.36 -33.38
C ASP A 149 -22.71 15.22 -34.37
N VAL A 150 -22.21 16.34 -34.89
CA VAL A 150 -21.04 16.36 -35.81
C VAL A 150 -19.74 16.05 -35.07
N THR A 151 -19.67 16.42 -33.79
CA THR A 151 -18.51 16.18 -32.93
C THR A 151 -18.63 14.90 -32.09
N ALA A 152 -19.79 14.24 -32.14
CA ALA A 152 -20.00 12.96 -31.48
C ALA A 152 -19.11 11.86 -32.04
N LEU A 153 -18.68 10.97 -31.15
CA LEU A 153 -17.92 9.78 -31.45
C LEU A 153 -18.73 8.56 -31.04
N ALA A 154 -18.71 7.54 -31.90
CA ALA A 154 -19.13 6.19 -31.55
C ALA A 154 -17.89 5.36 -31.21
N TYR A 155 -17.97 4.56 -30.15
CA TYR A 155 -16.87 3.74 -29.67
C TYR A 155 -17.21 2.26 -29.76
N GLU A 156 -16.16 1.48 -30.02
CA GLU A 156 -16.15 0.04 -29.83
C GLU A 156 -14.92 -0.32 -28.98
N ALA A 157 -15.05 -1.29 -28.08
CA ALA A 157 -13.96 -1.75 -27.23
C ALA A 157 -13.74 -3.25 -27.39
N CYS A 158 -12.49 -3.68 -27.24
CA CYS A 158 -12.11 -5.09 -27.29
C CYS A 158 -10.99 -5.38 -26.28
N VAL A 159 -10.79 -6.66 -25.95
CA VAL A 159 -9.73 -7.12 -25.03
C VAL A 159 -8.79 -8.07 -25.75
N GLY A 160 -7.49 -7.88 -25.60
CA GLY A 160 -6.47 -8.74 -26.20
C GLY A 160 -5.23 -8.92 -25.34
N SER A 161 -4.37 -9.84 -25.75
CA SER A 161 -3.07 -10.12 -25.13
C SER A 161 -1.92 -9.34 -25.76
N THR A 162 -2.20 -8.55 -26.80
CA THR A 162 -1.25 -7.65 -27.47
C THR A 162 -1.86 -6.25 -27.58
N PRO A 163 -1.04 -5.19 -27.65
CA PRO A 163 -1.54 -3.86 -28.00
C PRO A 163 -2.37 -3.92 -29.28
N PHE A 164 -3.53 -3.27 -29.28
CA PHE A 164 -4.51 -3.26 -30.39
C PHE A 164 -5.12 -4.63 -30.75
N GLY A 165 -4.80 -5.69 -29.99
CA GLY A 165 -5.34 -7.04 -30.20
C GLY A 165 -6.71 -7.22 -29.56
N CYS A 166 -7.49 -8.16 -30.11
CA CYS A 166 -8.83 -8.51 -29.63
C CYS A 166 -8.96 -10.03 -29.40
N GLN A 167 -7.89 -10.70 -28.95
CA GLN A 167 -7.83 -12.16 -28.85
C GLN A 167 -8.75 -12.73 -27.75
N ALA A 168 -9.06 -11.95 -26.71
CA ALA A 168 -9.92 -12.38 -25.61
C ALA A 168 -11.38 -12.02 -25.86
N VAL A 169 -11.63 -10.81 -26.37
CA VAL A 169 -12.97 -10.30 -26.68
C VAL A 169 -12.88 -9.50 -27.99
N PRO A 170 -13.73 -9.78 -29.00
CA PRO A 170 -13.80 -8.99 -30.23
C PRO A 170 -14.39 -7.60 -29.96
N PHE A 171 -14.24 -6.68 -30.92
CA PHE A 171 -14.85 -5.35 -30.82
C PHE A 171 -16.35 -5.43 -30.57
N THR A 172 -16.78 -4.79 -29.49
CA THR A 172 -18.17 -4.66 -29.08
C THR A 172 -18.54 -3.19 -29.03
N SER A 173 -19.67 -2.82 -29.63
CA SER A 173 -20.14 -1.44 -29.64
C SER A 173 -20.53 -0.98 -28.24
N THR A 174 -20.04 0.21 -27.87
CA THR A 174 -20.39 0.89 -26.62
C THR A 174 -21.15 2.18 -26.88
N SER A 175 -21.59 2.39 -28.13
CA SER A 175 -22.26 3.62 -28.58
C SER A 175 -21.43 4.87 -28.24
N SER A 176 -21.98 5.84 -27.50
CA SER A 176 -21.29 7.05 -27.06
C SER A 176 -20.68 6.94 -25.66
N SER A 177 -20.84 5.80 -24.98
CA SER A 177 -20.30 5.59 -23.63
C SER A 177 -18.78 5.63 -23.63
N THR A 178 -18.21 6.21 -22.57
CA THR A 178 -16.77 6.35 -22.33
C THR A 178 -16.22 5.35 -21.31
N SER A 179 -17.03 4.35 -20.96
CA SER A 179 -16.65 3.23 -20.12
C SER A 179 -17.33 1.96 -20.62
N TRP A 180 -16.71 0.83 -20.31
CA TRP A 180 -17.16 -0.49 -20.75
C TRP A 180 -16.58 -1.58 -19.88
N HIS A 181 -17.24 -2.72 -19.82
CA HIS A 181 -16.70 -3.92 -19.22
C HIS A 181 -17.01 -5.14 -20.10
N ALA A 182 -16.12 -6.12 -20.04
CA ALA A 182 -16.35 -7.46 -20.57
C ALA A 182 -16.39 -8.45 -19.42
N ASP A 183 -17.38 -9.34 -19.44
CA ASP A 183 -17.59 -10.41 -18.48
C ASP A 183 -17.38 -11.80 -19.11
N GLY A 184 -17.50 -12.86 -18.31
CA GLY A 184 -17.38 -14.25 -18.79
C GLY A 184 -15.99 -14.62 -19.33
N LEU A 185 -14.96 -13.88 -18.96
CA LEU A 185 -13.60 -14.07 -19.48
C LEU A 185 -12.92 -15.30 -18.86
N SER A 186 -11.93 -15.83 -19.58
CA SER A 186 -11.07 -16.92 -19.11
C SER A 186 -9.60 -16.51 -19.28
N LEU A 187 -9.21 -15.47 -18.53
CA LEU A 187 -7.86 -14.92 -18.61
C LEU A 187 -6.82 -15.77 -17.88
N THR A 188 -5.60 -15.78 -18.40
CA THR A 188 -4.47 -16.57 -17.90
C THR A 188 -3.58 -15.70 -17.01
N CYS A 189 -3.30 -16.18 -15.79
CA CYS A 189 -2.41 -15.48 -14.86
C CYS A 189 -0.99 -15.37 -15.42
N GLY A 190 -0.29 -14.30 -15.04
CA GLY A 190 1.04 -13.95 -15.54
C GLY A 190 1.04 -13.25 -16.90
N SER A 191 -0.08 -13.22 -17.61
CA SER A 191 -0.20 -12.56 -18.92
C SER A 191 -0.62 -11.09 -18.79
N THR A 192 -0.19 -10.28 -19.75
CA THR A 192 -0.58 -8.86 -19.87
C THR A 192 -1.74 -8.73 -20.84
N TYR A 193 -2.78 -8.00 -20.42
CA TYR A 193 -3.97 -7.73 -21.20
C TYR A 193 -4.09 -6.25 -21.53
N TYR A 194 -4.64 -5.98 -22.71
CA TYR A 194 -4.81 -4.65 -23.28
C TYR A 194 -6.28 -4.45 -23.61
N VAL A 195 -6.75 -3.22 -23.46
CA VAL A 195 -8.04 -2.79 -23.98
C VAL A 195 -7.77 -1.87 -25.15
N ALA A 196 -8.32 -2.20 -26.30
CA ALA A 196 -8.26 -1.36 -27.48
C ALA A 196 -9.63 -0.72 -27.72
N VAL A 197 -9.64 0.61 -27.87
CA VAL A 197 -10.83 1.40 -28.14
C VAL A 197 -10.73 1.93 -29.55
N ARG A 198 -11.74 1.63 -30.38
CA ARG A 198 -11.91 2.15 -31.72
C ARG A 198 -12.97 3.26 -31.70
N ALA A 199 -12.53 4.49 -31.92
CA ALA A 199 -13.40 5.65 -32.07
C ALA A 199 -13.74 5.86 -33.55
N THR A 200 -15.01 6.11 -33.84
CA THR A 200 -15.55 6.38 -35.18
C THR A 200 -16.27 7.71 -35.17
N ASN A 201 -15.92 8.63 -36.08
CA ASN A 201 -16.64 9.89 -36.25
C ASN A 201 -17.82 9.75 -37.21
N CYS A 202 -18.61 10.82 -37.35
CA CYS A 202 -19.81 10.84 -38.19
C CYS A 202 -19.53 10.55 -39.69
N ALA A 203 -18.29 10.74 -40.17
CA ALA A 203 -17.88 10.42 -41.54
C ALA A 203 -17.43 8.95 -41.71
N GLY A 204 -17.51 8.13 -40.66
CA GLY A 204 -17.07 6.74 -40.67
C GLY A 204 -15.55 6.56 -40.58
N LEU A 205 -14.78 7.63 -40.34
CA LEU A 205 -13.34 7.54 -40.15
C LEU A 205 -13.03 7.01 -38.75
N GLN A 206 -12.07 6.09 -38.66
CA GLN A 206 -11.78 5.36 -37.43
C GLN A 206 -10.36 5.58 -36.93
N ARG A 207 -10.20 5.62 -35.60
CA ARG A 207 -8.91 5.56 -34.92
C ARG A 207 -8.98 4.55 -33.78
N THR A 208 -7.96 3.70 -33.67
CA THR A 208 -7.84 2.74 -32.56
C THR A 208 -6.69 3.16 -31.64
N VAL A 209 -6.97 3.19 -30.34
CA VAL A 209 -5.98 3.46 -29.27
C VAL A 209 -5.97 2.27 -28.32
N SER A 210 -4.78 1.80 -27.95
CA SER A 210 -4.60 0.76 -26.94
C SER A 210 -4.28 1.40 -25.59
N SER A 211 -4.75 0.78 -24.50
CA SER A 211 -4.24 1.07 -23.16
C SER A 211 -2.76 0.69 -23.03
N ALA A 212 -2.13 1.12 -21.93
CA ALA A 212 -0.75 0.75 -21.58
C ALA A 212 -0.57 -0.76 -21.28
N GLY A 213 -1.68 -1.46 -21.02
CA GLY A 213 -1.71 -2.86 -20.63
C GLY A 213 -1.64 -3.07 -19.12
N ALA A 214 -2.22 -4.17 -18.64
CA ALA A 214 -2.18 -4.55 -17.24
C ALA A 214 -1.94 -6.06 -17.08
N LYS A 215 -1.00 -6.43 -16.21
CA LYS A 215 -0.60 -7.82 -15.98
C LYS A 215 -1.51 -8.47 -14.94
N LEU A 216 -2.10 -9.61 -15.30
CA LEU A 216 -2.95 -10.38 -14.40
C LEU A 216 -2.10 -11.18 -13.41
N CYS A 217 -2.19 -10.85 -12.13
CA CYS A 217 -1.48 -11.51 -11.05
C CYS A 217 -2.48 -12.14 -10.08
N CYS A 218 -2.31 -13.43 -9.82
CA CYS A 218 -3.32 -14.24 -9.13
C CYS A 218 -2.83 -14.88 -7.84
N GLU A 219 -1.54 -14.77 -7.56
CA GLU A 219 -0.93 -15.36 -6.38
C GLU A 219 -0.59 -14.23 -5.40
N PRO A 220 -0.86 -14.40 -4.10
CA PRO A 220 -0.39 -13.47 -3.08
C PRO A 220 1.13 -13.53 -2.95
N PRO A 221 1.77 -12.52 -2.31
CA PRO A 221 3.19 -12.59 -2.01
C PRO A 221 3.54 -13.87 -1.23
N THR A 222 4.76 -14.35 -1.42
CA THR A 222 5.36 -15.36 -0.55
C THR A 222 5.63 -14.74 0.81
N ALA A 223 5.20 -15.43 1.88
CA ALA A 223 5.40 -15.00 3.25
C ALA A 223 6.89 -15.01 3.62
N GLY A 224 7.33 -13.95 4.29
CA GLY A 224 8.68 -13.84 4.83
C GLY A 224 8.80 -14.33 6.28
N VAL A 225 9.86 -13.88 6.94
CA VAL A 225 10.12 -14.08 8.36
C VAL A 225 9.93 -12.75 9.09
N VAL A 226 9.39 -12.81 10.30
CA VAL A 226 9.13 -11.66 11.16
C VAL A 226 9.73 -11.94 12.53
N GLN A 227 10.47 -10.97 13.09
CA GLN A 227 11.15 -11.06 14.36
C GLN A 227 11.03 -9.75 15.13
N LEU A 228 11.03 -9.81 16.45
CA LEU A 228 11.26 -8.64 17.28
C LEU A 228 12.76 -8.56 17.56
N LEU A 229 13.34 -7.38 17.39
CA LEU A 229 14.76 -7.11 17.62
C LEU A 229 14.92 -5.98 18.64
N ASP A 230 15.95 -6.05 19.46
CA ASP A 230 16.35 -4.95 20.34
C ASP A 230 17.19 -3.90 19.58
N ALA A 231 17.63 -2.85 20.28
CA ALA A 231 18.46 -1.79 19.71
C ALA A 231 19.84 -2.28 19.21
N ALA A 232 20.31 -3.44 19.67
CA ALA A 232 21.56 -4.07 19.24
C ALA A 232 21.35 -5.02 18.04
N GLY A 233 20.09 -5.28 17.64
CA GLY A 233 19.75 -6.21 16.58
C GLY A 233 19.61 -7.67 17.04
N GLU A 234 19.57 -7.91 18.34
CA GLU A 234 19.38 -9.25 18.91
C GLU A 234 17.91 -9.59 19.03
N GLN A 235 17.57 -10.88 18.90
CA GLN A 235 16.18 -11.32 18.92
C GLN A 235 15.55 -11.20 20.31
N VAL A 236 14.36 -10.58 20.35
CA VAL A 236 13.53 -10.40 21.54
C VAL A 236 12.41 -11.45 21.55
N TRP A 237 12.42 -12.30 22.56
CA TRP A 237 11.37 -13.30 22.81
C TRP A 237 10.43 -12.90 23.95
N TYR A 238 10.91 -12.05 24.85
CA TYR A 238 10.21 -11.62 26.07
C TYR A 238 10.24 -10.10 26.15
N VAL A 239 9.08 -9.49 26.41
CA VAL A 239 8.94 -8.04 26.53
C VAL A 239 8.48 -7.71 27.96
N GLY A 240 9.37 -7.08 28.73
CA GLY A 240 9.09 -6.52 30.06
C GLY A 240 9.02 -5.00 30.08
N GLU A 241 8.96 -4.40 31.28
CA GLU A 241 8.87 -2.94 31.43
C GLU A 241 10.12 -2.22 30.90
N SER A 242 11.30 -2.80 31.16
CA SER A 242 12.59 -2.23 30.77
C SER A 242 12.97 -2.45 29.29
N ALA A 243 12.36 -3.45 28.62
CA ALA A 243 12.59 -3.77 27.21
C ALA A 243 11.75 -2.94 26.22
N ALA A 244 10.73 -2.23 26.71
CA ALA A 244 9.75 -1.54 25.89
C ALA A 244 10.31 -0.33 25.11
N ASN A 245 11.46 0.23 25.50
CA ASN A 245 11.92 1.51 24.95
C ASN A 245 12.57 1.46 23.57
N HIS A 246 12.90 0.29 22.99
CA HIS A 246 13.51 0.22 21.65
C HIS A 246 13.23 -1.11 20.91
N THR A 247 12.06 -1.72 21.12
CA THR A 247 11.73 -2.98 20.44
C THR A 247 11.25 -2.72 19.01
N ASN A 248 11.97 -3.28 18.04
CA ASN A 248 11.68 -3.15 16.62
C ASN A 248 11.07 -4.43 16.07
N ALA A 249 9.94 -4.31 15.36
CA ALA A 249 9.51 -5.37 14.47
C ALA A 249 10.35 -5.31 13.21
N SER A 250 11.01 -6.42 12.85
CA SER A 250 11.85 -6.56 11.67
C SER A 250 11.33 -7.72 10.82
N TRP A 251 11.35 -7.54 9.51
CA TRP A 251 10.90 -8.55 8.57
C TRP A 251 11.75 -8.63 7.31
N ALA A 252 11.83 -9.83 6.74
CA ALA A 252 12.62 -10.12 5.55
C ALA A 252 12.02 -11.28 4.75
N GLY A 253 12.38 -11.37 3.46
CA GLY A 253 12.02 -12.52 2.62
C GLY A 253 10.60 -12.50 2.04
N PHE A 254 9.84 -11.42 2.22
CA PHE A 254 8.60 -11.22 1.50
C PHE A 254 8.89 -10.92 0.03
N THR A 255 8.30 -11.70 -0.87
CA THR A 255 8.50 -11.52 -2.32
C THR A 255 7.24 -11.82 -3.09
N ASP A 256 6.91 -11.00 -4.06
CA ASP A 256 5.88 -11.29 -5.06
C ASP A 256 6.51 -11.25 -6.46
N MET A 257 6.59 -12.41 -7.12
CA MET A 257 7.30 -12.55 -8.39
C MET A 257 6.50 -11.99 -9.58
N CYS A 258 5.20 -11.76 -9.41
CA CYS A 258 4.33 -11.30 -10.50
C CYS A 258 4.29 -9.78 -10.61
N SER A 259 4.06 -9.09 -9.49
CA SER A 259 3.77 -7.66 -9.39
C SER A 259 4.64 -6.90 -8.37
N GLY A 260 5.37 -7.61 -7.51
CA GLY A 260 6.16 -7.00 -6.43
C GLY A 260 5.32 -6.66 -5.20
N VAL A 261 5.99 -6.48 -4.06
CA VAL A 261 5.35 -6.04 -2.82
C VAL A 261 5.19 -4.52 -2.87
N ARG A 262 3.96 -4.04 -2.74
CA ARG A 262 3.63 -2.62 -2.73
C ARG A 262 3.85 -2.00 -1.36
N GLU A 263 3.39 -2.69 -0.33
CA GLU A 263 3.27 -2.13 1.01
C GLU A 263 3.17 -3.20 2.11
N TYR A 264 3.47 -2.78 3.35
CA TYR A 264 3.33 -3.58 4.57
C TYR A 264 2.41 -2.90 5.58
N ALA A 265 1.70 -3.70 6.38
CA ALA A 265 0.96 -3.23 7.55
C ALA A 265 1.24 -4.16 8.73
N LEU A 266 1.37 -3.59 9.93
CA LEU A 266 1.67 -4.32 11.16
C LEU A 266 0.44 -4.40 12.06
N SER A 267 0.28 -5.52 12.74
CA SER A 267 -0.64 -5.67 13.86
C SER A 267 0.03 -6.43 15.01
N VAL A 268 -0.43 -6.18 16.24
CA VAL A 268 -0.14 -7.03 17.39
C VAL A 268 -1.40 -7.82 17.71
N GLU A 269 -1.29 -9.14 17.67
CA GLU A 269 -2.41 -10.08 17.79
C GLU A 269 -2.16 -11.06 18.93
N GLN A 270 -3.21 -11.43 19.66
CA GLN A 270 -3.10 -12.49 20.67
C GLN A 270 -3.03 -13.87 20.00
N VAL A 271 -2.02 -14.69 20.35
CA VAL A 271 -1.76 -15.98 19.66
C VAL A 271 -2.97 -16.91 19.67
N ASN A 272 -3.66 -17.02 20.81
CA ASN A 272 -4.75 -17.98 21.00
C ASN A 272 -6.12 -17.48 20.52
N ALA A 273 -6.35 -16.17 20.56
CA ALA A 273 -7.65 -15.57 20.24
C ALA A 273 -7.71 -14.92 18.86
N GLY A 274 -6.55 -14.60 18.26
CA GLY A 274 -6.47 -13.78 17.05
C GLY A 274 -6.94 -12.34 17.23
N THR A 275 -7.25 -11.92 18.46
CA THR A 275 -7.70 -10.56 18.77
C THR A 275 -6.59 -9.57 18.43
N VAL A 276 -6.90 -8.59 17.57
CA VAL A 276 -6.00 -7.48 17.25
C VAL A 276 -6.03 -6.49 18.41
N LEU A 277 -4.88 -6.33 19.07
CA LEU A 277 -4.69 -5.37 20.17
C LEU A 277 -4.20 -4.01 19.64
N TRP A 278 -3.53 -4.00 18.49
CA TRP A 278 -3.02 -2.79 17.86
C TRP A 278 -2.79 -3.00 16.36
N SER A 279 -2.88 -1.92 15.58
CA SER A 279 -2.54 -1.89 14.15
C SER A 279 -1.80 -0.61 13.79
N SER A 280 -0.83 -0.71 12.87
CA SER A 280 -0.11 0.43 12.33
C SER A 280 -0.84 1.10 11.16
N SER A 281 -0.33 2.26 10.74
CA SER A 281 -0.51 2.73 9.36
C SER A 281 0.30 1.86 8.38
N VAL A 282 0.09 2.07 7.09
CA VAL A 282 0.81 1.35 6.03
C VAL A 282 2.25 1.87 5.87
N TYR A 283 3.18 0.97 5.59
CA TYR A 283 4.58 1.24 5.23
C TYR A 283 4.83 0.88 3.76
N ASP A 284 5.80 1.52 3.12
CA ASP A 284 6.15 1.20 1.74
C ASP A 284 6.76 -0.21 1.59
N GLY A 285 6.71 -0.77 0.38
CA GLY A 285 7.27 -2.09 0.08
C GLY A 285 8.79 -2.22 0.20
N SER A 286 9.51 -1.12 0.46
CA SER A 286 10.96 -1.11 0.70
C SER A 286 11.33 -1.15 2.19
N THR A 287 10.35 -0.90 3.06
CA THR A 287 10.52 -0.91 4.51
C THR A 287 10.70 -2.35 5.00
N SER A 288 11.66 -2.56 5.89
CA SER A 288 12.03 -3.86 6.46
C SER A 288 11.90 -3.92 7.99
N HIS A 289 11.61 -2.80 8.63
CA HIS A 289 11.46 -2.73 10.07
C HIS A 289 10.63 -1.52 10.49
N ALA A 290 10.05 -1.59 11.68
CA ALA A 290 9.35 -0.49 12.33
C ALA A 290 9.47 -0.58 13.85
N VAL A 291 9.66 0.57 14.50
CA VAL A 291 9.64 0.67 15.96
C VAL A 291 8.22 0.48 16.45
N LEU A 292 8.01 -0.45 17.39
CA LEU A 292 6.71 -0.60 18.04
C LEU A 292 6.52 0.51 19.09
N PRO A 293 5.37 1.21 19.12
CA PRO A 293 5.16 2.29 20.08
C PRO A 293 5.25 1.81 21.53
N TRP A 294 6.03 2.51 22.36
CA TRP A 294 6.23 2.14 23.76
C TRP A 294 4.92 2.14 24.55
N GLU A 295 4.03 3.12 24.32
CA GLU A 295 2.74 3.23 25.01
C GLU A 295 1.87 1.99 24.76
N MET A 296 1.92 1.47 23.54
CA MET A 296 1.23 0.26 23.16
C MET A 296 1.84 -0.95 23.88
N LEU A 297 3.17 -1.13 23.81
CA LEU A 297 3.86 -2.24 24.50
C LEU A 297 3.63 -2.22 26.03
N ALA A 298 3.65 -1.03 26.64
CA ALA A 298 3.38 -0.84 28.05
C ALA A 298 1.93 -1.19 28.43
N SER A 299 0.98 -1.02 27.51
CA SER A 299 -0.43 -1.33 27.72
C SER A 299 -0.80 -2.82 27.50
N LEU A 300 0.11 -3.64 26.98
CA LEU A 300 -0.17 -5.05 26.71
C LEU A 300 -0.41 -5.83 28.02
N PRO A 301 -1.38 -6.76 28.05
CA PRO A 301 -1.66 -7.58 29.22
C PRO A 301 -0.44 -8.37 29.66
N GLU A 302 -0.32 -8.61 30.96
CA GLU A 302 0.73 -9.45 31.51
C GLU A 302 0.46 -10.93 31.29
N GLY A 303 1.51 -11.73 31.10
CA GLY A 303 1.43 -13.19 31.09
C GLY A 303 0.75 -13.77 29.85
N VAL A 304 0.83 -13.09 28.70
CA VAL A 304 0.20 -13.51 27.45
C VAL A 304 1.21 -13.68 26.32
N SER A 305 0.98 -14.70 25.49
CA SER A 305 1.67 -14.88 24.22
C SER A 305 0.99 -14.06 23.12
N LEU A 306 1.78 -13.22 22.45
CA LEU A 306 1.35 -12.34 21.37
C LEU A 306 2.18 -12.61 20.11
N SER A 307 1.66 -12.18 18.97
CA SER A 307 2.37 -12.14 17.70
C SER A 307 2.41 -10.73 17.18
N VAL A 308 3.57 -10.26 16.75
CA VAL A 308 3.61 -9.20 15.75
C VAL A 308 3.37 -9.84 14.39
N VAL A 309 2.40 -9.31 13.65
CA VAL A 309 1.98 -9.82 12.36
C VAL A 309 2.29 -8.77 11.31
N VAL A 310 3.07 -9.15 10.30
CA VAL A 310 3.33 -8.33 9.12
C VAL A 310 2.44 -8.84 7.99
N THR A 311 1.55 -7.98 7.52
CA THR A 311 0.74 -8.20 6.32
C THR A 311 1.41 -7.51 5.15
N ALA A 312 1.87 -8.26 4.15
CA ALA A 312 2.44 -7.72 2.93
C ALA A 312 1.39 -7.74 1.82
N THR A 313 1.20 -6.62 1.13
CA THR A 313 0.25 -6.49 0.01
C THR A 313 1.00 -6.20 -1.28
N SER A 314 0.71 -6.99 -2.30
CA SER A 314 1.29 -6.85 -3.65
C SER A 314 0.66 -5.70 -4.45
N HIS A 315 1.28 -5.31 -5.56
CA HIS A 315 0.65 -4.39 -6.51
C HIS A 315 -0.61 -4.98 -7.17
N ALA A 316 -0.80 -6.29 -7.16
CA ALA A 316 -2.05 -6.96 -7.56
C ALA A 316 -3.17 -6.86 -6.51
N GLY A 317 -2.92 -6.23 -5.36
CA GLY A 317 -3.90 -6.12 -4.26
C GLY A 317 -4.10 -7.43 -3.48
N LEU A 318 -3.23 -8.43 -3.68
CA LEU A 318 -3.25 -9.68 -2.93
C LEU A 318 -2.29 -9.59 -1.75
N SER A 319 -2.69 -10.15 -0.60
CA SER A 319 -1.92 -10.04 0.64
C SER A 319 -1.53 -11.39 1.23
N THR A 320 -0.40 -11.42 1.92
CA THR A 320 0.06 -12.55 2.73
C THR A 320 0.44 -12.08 4.12
N ARG A 321 0.55 -13.00 5.08
CA ARG A 321 0.87 -12.69 6.48
C ARG A 321 2.01 -13.57 6.97
N ALA A 322 2.91 -13.00 7.75
CA ALA A 322 3.86 -13.75 8.59
C ALA A 322 3.87 -13.19 10.01
N LYS A 323 4.30 -14.02 10.96
CA LYS A 323 4.20 -13.72 12.40
C LYS A 323 5.55 -13.91 13.09
N GLY A 324 5.85 -13.02 14.03
CA GLY A 324 6.90 -13.18 15.02
C GLY A 324 6.26 -13.22 16.41
N GLU A 325 6.50 -14.27 17.17
CA GLU A 325 5.89 -14.45 18.50
C GLU A 325 6.77 -13.89 19.61
N PHE A 326 6.13 -13.34 20.64
CA PHE A 326 6.77 -12.88 21.86
C PHE A 326 5.83 -13.08 23.05
N TYR A 327 6.40 -13.08 24.25
CA TYR A 327 5.68 -13.20 25.50
C TYR A 327 5.83 -11.94 26.35
N VAL A 328 4.77 -11.52 27.03
CA VAL A 328 4.81 -10.39 27.96
C VAL A 328 5.11 -10.92 29.37
N ASP A 329 6.29 -10.57 29.87
CA ASP A 329 6.76 -10.91 31.22
C ASP A 329 7.26 -9.64 31.90
N ARG A 330 6.53 -9.19 32.92
CA ARG A 330 6.84 -8.05 33.79
C ARG A 330 7.17 -8.51 35.21
N THR A 331 7.39 -9.81 35.41
CA THR A 331 7.69 -10.35 36.73
C THR A 331 9.20 -10.37 36.94
N PRO A 332 9.74 -9.73 38.00
CA PRO A 332 11.16 -9.83 38.27
C PRO A 332 11.53 -11.24 38.73
N PRO A 333 12.78 -11.68 38.49
CA PRO A 333 13.22 -13.02 38.86
C PRO A 333 13.13 -13.25 40.37
N VAL A 334 12.76 -14.46 40.79
CA VAL A 334 12.71 -14.84 42.20
C VAL A 334 14.13 -15.09 42.71
N ALA A 335 14.63 -14.17 43.55
CA ALA A 335 15.95 -14.25 44.16
C ALA A 335 15.89 -14.52 45.68
N ARG A 336 16.59 -15.57 46.17
CA ARG A 336 16.62 -15.96 47.58
C ARG A 336 18.00 -16.45 48.04
N GLY A 337 18.18 -16.49 49.37
CA GLY A 337 19.29 -17.21 50.00
C GLY A 337 20.68 -16.62 49.77
N LEU A 338 20.83 -15.29 49.73
CA LEU A 338 22.14 -14.65 49.60
C LEU A 338 22.91 -14.70 50.92
N ILE A 339 24.07 -15.34 50.88
CA ILE A 339 24.95 -15.56 52.02
C ILE A 339 26.31 -14.93 51.72
N PHE A 340 26.85 -14.25 52.74
CA PHE A 340 28.16 -13.63 52.69
C PHE A 340 29.19 -14.50 53.43
N ASN A 341 30.30 -14.77 52.76
CA ASN A 341 31.47 -15.50 53.26
C ASN A 341 31.26 -16.97 53.64
N GLY A 342 30.55 -17.73 52.79
CA GLY A 342 30.46 -19.21 52.91
C GLY A 342 29.31 -19.69 53.79
N ASP A 343 29.35 -20.97 54.17
CA ASP A 343 28.27 -21.81 54.73
C ASP A 343 27.22 -21.08 55.58
N MET A 344 25.96 -21.54 55.51
CA MET A 344 24.69 -21.02 56.08
C MET A 344 24.66 -20.57 57.56
N GLN A 345 25.80 -20.44 58.25
CA GLN A 345 25.94 -19.75 59.51
C GLN A 345 26.04 -18.24 59.27
N HIS A 346 25.35 -17.45 60.10
CA HIS A 346 25.42 -16.00 60.07
C HIS A 346 26.86 -15.53 60.34
N VAL A 347 27.62 -15.25 59.29
CA VAL A 347 28.99 -14.74 59.42
C VAL A 347 28.93 -13.26 59.76
N VAL A 348 29.39 -12.88 60.95
CA VAL A 348 29.34 -11.49 61.44
C VAL A 348 30.61 -10.70 61.08
N CYS A 349 31.69 -11.39 60.68
CA CYS A 349 32.97 -10.76 60.33
C CYS A 349 33.60 -11.29 59.04
N GLN A 350 34.40 -10.45 58.39
CA GLN A 350 35.20 -10.78 57.21
C GLN A 350 36.63 -10.30 57.41
N SER A 351 37.62 -11.12 57.07
CA SER A 351 39.01 -10.68 57.09
C SER A 351 39.32 -9.80 55.87
N ALA A 352 39.98 -8.67 56.10
CA ALA A 352 40.44 -7.76 55.05
C ALA A 352 41.53 -8.37 54.15
N VAL A 353 42.17 -9.47 54.59
CA VAL A 353 43.25 -10.15 53.85
C VAL A 353 42.79 -11.40 53.10
N THR A 354 41.54 -11.85 53.30
CA THR A 354 40.96 -12.98 52.58
C THR A 354 39.95 -12.49 51.54
N PRO A 355 39.77 -13.23 50.42
CA PRO A 355 38.79 -12.85 49.42
C PRO A 355 37.40 -12.74 50.05
N PHE A 356 36.64 -11.72 49.67
CA PHE A 356 35.22 -11.64 49.95
C PHE A 356 34.55 -12.73 49.14
N ARG A 357 33.77 -13.60 49.78
CA ARG A 357 33.00 -14.65 49.11
C ARG A 357 31.52 -14.35 49.22
N VAL A 358 30.78 -14.60 48.15
CA VAL A 358 29.32 -14.53 48.11
C VAL A 358 28.79 -15.87 47.62
N SER A 359 27.72 -16.37 48.21
CA SER A 359 27.03 -17.59 47.77
C SER A 359 25.52 -17.38 47.78
N TRP A 360 24.80 -18.02 46.87
CA TRP A 360 23.35 -17.86 46.76
C TRP A 360 22.63 -19.16 46.43
N GLU A 361 21.34 -19.21 46.75
CA GLU A 361 20.47 -20.30 46.34
C GLU A 361 20.13 -20.23 44.84
N GLN A 362 19.49 -21.27 44.32
CA GLN A 362 19.06 -21.28 42.93
C GLN A 362 18.02 -20.16 42.69
N MET A 363 18.39 -19.22 41.82
CA MET A 363 17.49 -18.18 41.34
C MET A 363 16.70 -18.70 40.15
N MET A 364 15.43 -18.31 40.05
CA MET A 364 14.59 -18.72 38.92
C MET A 364 13.57 -17.65 38.57
N ASP A 365 13.21 -17.64 37.31
CA ASP A 365 12.14 -16.85 36.75
C ASP A 365 11.31 -17.84 35.91
N PRO A 366 10.09 -18.20 36.35
CA PRO A 366 9.28 -19.22 35.68
C PRO A 366 8.91 -18.89 34.23
N GLU A 367 8.83 -17.60 33.88
CA GLU A 367 8.29 -17.09 32.64
C GLU A 367 9.37 -16.93 31.55
N SER A 368 10.47 -16.25 31.86
CA SER A 368 11.55 -15.93 30.92
C SER A 368 12.92 -16.48 31.33
N GLY A 369 13.04 -17.07 32.52
CA GLY A 369 14.29 -17.62 33.02
C GLY A 369 15.30 -16.54 33.42
N VAL A 370 16.36 -16.93 34.13
CA VAL A 370 17.42 -16.00 34.53
C VAL A 370 18.42 -15.84 33.39
N LYS A 371 18.61 -14.60 32.93
CA LYS A 371 19.51 -14.24 31.82
C LYS A 371 20.92 -13.89 32.30
N SER A 372 21.05 -13.22 33.45
CA SER A 372 22.37 -12.84 33.98
C SER A 372 22.34 -12.58 35.48
N ILE A 373 23.46 -12.86 36.15
CA ILE A 373 23.68 -12.51 37.57
C ILE A 373 24.92 -11.62 37.69
N GLU A 374 24.79 -10.49 38.37
CA GLU A 374 25.88 -9.55 38.66
C GLU A 374 26.08 -9.41 40.17
N TRP A 375 27.33 -9.24 40.60
CA TRP A 375 27.69 -9.09 42.01
C TRP A 375 28.45 -7.79 42.25
N GLY A 376 28.04 -7.05 43.27
CA GLY A 376 28.73 -5.88 43.79
C GLY A 376 28.92 -5.93 45.30
N LEU A 377 29.87 -5.13 45.79
CA LEU A 377 30.14 -4.92 47.23
C LEU A 377 30.09 -3.43 47.54
N GLY A 378 29.51 -3.07 48.68
CA GLY A 378 29.47 -1.69 49.11
C GLY A 378 29.39 -1.49 50.62
N TYR A 379 29.51 -0.23 51.06
CA TYR A 379 29.35 0.14 52.47
C TYR A 379 27.88 0.29 52.90
N TRP A 380 26.95 0.21 51.95
CA TRP A 380 25.50 0.33 52.17
C TRP A 380 24.77 -0.81 51.46
N PRO A 381 23.58 -1.21 51.95
CA PRO A 381 22.71 -2.13 51.22
C PRO A 381 22.50 -1.66 49.78
N LEU A 382 22.53 -2.58 48.82
CA LEU A 382 22.43 -2.30 47.38
C LEU A 382 23.59 -1.51 46.75
N GLY A 383 24.61 -1.15 47.54
CA GLY A 383 25.80 -0.46 47.05
C GLY A 383 26.80 -1.37 46.34
N ASP A 384 27.60 -0.77 45.46
CA ASP A 384 28.68 -1.39 44.69
C ASP A 384 29.97 -0.56 44.70
N ASP A 385 30.14 0.33 45.70
CA ASP A 385 31.23 1.29 45.76
C ASP A 385 32.60 0.68 46.14
N LEU A 386 32.61 -0.53 46.70
CA LEU A 386 33.82 -1.31 46.99
C LEU A 386 34.19 -2.26 45.85
N LEU A 387 33.18 -2.85 45.21
CA LEU A 387 33.31 -3.68 44.03
C LEU A 387 32.11 -3.35 43.12
N PRO A 388 32.36 -2.69 41.97
CA PRO A 388 31.30 -2.42 41.00
C PRO A 388 30.63 -3.71 40.54
N PHE A 389 29.35 -3.64 40.18
CA PHE A 389 28.63 -4.80 39.67
C PHE A 389 29.39 -5.46 38.49
N ALA A 390 29.74 -6.73 38.68
CA ALA A 390 30.40 -7.53 37.66
C ALA A 390 29.65 -8.85 37.48
N ARG A 391 29.46 -9.27 36.21
CA ARG A 391 28.84 -10.56 35.88
C ARG A 391 29.54 -11.71 36.58
N VAL A 392 28.74 -12.57 37.20
CA VAL A 392 29.14 -13.69 38.04
C VAL A 392 29.23 -14.99 37.25
N ASP A 393 28.51 -15.06 36.13
CA ASP A 393 28.41 -16.24 35.29
C ASP A 393 29.78 -16.63 34.69
N GLY A 394 30.13 -17.91 34.79
CA GLY A 394 31.19 -18.54 34.00
C GLY A 394 30.63 -19.08 32.68
N ASP A 395 31.46 -19.20 31.65
CA ASP A 395 31.07 -19.70 30.33
C ASP A 395 30.25 -21.02 30.43
N ALA A 396 29.12 -21.05 29.72
CA ALA A 396 28.32 -22.22 29.33
C ALA A 396 28.28 -23.41 30.32
N GLY A 397 27.34 -23.37 31.28
CA GLY A 397 26.77 -24.58 31.89
C GLY A 397 27.26 -24.97 33.30
N SER A 398 28.16 -24.20 33.91
CA SER A 398 28.46 -24.36 35.34
C SER A 398 27.59 -23.43 36.17
N VAL A 399 26.71 -23.98 37.02
CA VAL A 399 25.99 -23.20 38.04
C VAL A 399 26.99 -22.80 39.12
N VAL A 400 27.75 -21.74 38.88
CA VAL A 400 28.60 -21.11 39.89
C VAL A 400 27.68 -20.55 40.96
N ARG A 401 27.57 -21.22 42.11
CA ARG A 401 26.74 -20.79 43.26
C ARG A 401 27.51 -19.96 44.27
N GLU A 402 28.78 -19.69 43.96
CA GLU A 402 29.65 -18.88 44.78
C GLU A 402 30.64 -18.09 43.94
N ARG A 403 30.94 -16.86 44.34
CA ARG A 403 32.00 -16.05 43.73
C ARG A 403 32.86 -15.43 44.81
N SER A 404 34.13 -15.20 44.50
CA SER A 404 35.00 -14.47 45.40
C SER A 404 35.87 -13.45 44.69
N ALA A 405 36.16 -12.34 45.37
CA ALA A 405 37.03 -11.27 44.90
C ALA A 405 37.85 -10.69 46.05
N GLN A 406 39.08 -10.31 45.76
CA GLN A 406 39.94 -9.56 46.69
C GLN A 406 39.68 -8.07 46.52
N VAL A 407 39.46 -7.35 47.62
CA VAL A 407 39.21 -5.90 47.60
C VAL A 407 40.23 -5.21 48.52
N GLY A 408 41.20 -4.52 47.92
CA GLY A 408 42.36 -3.96 48.64
C GLY A 408 42.13 -2.63 49.37
N HIS A 409 40.98 -1.97 49.18
CA HIS A 409 40.71 -0.62 49.68
C HIS A 409 39.60 -0.56 50.73
N VAL A 410 39.25 -1.68 51.35
CA VAL A 410 38.19 -1.72 52.36
C VAL A 410 38.69 -1.20 53.70
N LYS A 411 37.95 -0.26 54.30
CA LYS A 411 38.28 0.32 55.60
C LYS A 411 38.14 -0.72 56.71
N LEU A 412 39.14 -0.80 57.58
CA LEU A 412 39.10 -1.66 58.76
C LEU A 412 37.95 -1.24 59.69
N HIS A 413 37.26 -2.22 60.29
CA HIS A 413 36.06 -2.07 61.13
C HIS A 413 34.82 -1.54 60.41
N ALA A 414 34.87 -1.31 59.10
CA ALA A 414 33.68 -0.94 58.34
C ALA A 414 32.68 -2.10 58.24
N VAL A 415 31.41 -1.74 58.06
CA VAL A 415 30.34 -2.69 57.73
C VAL A 415 30.18 -2.70 56.22
N VAL A 416 30.14 -3.89 55.64
CA VAL A 416 30.00 -4.08 54.20
C VAL A 416 28.80 -4.99 53.89
N TYR A 417 28.26 -4.81 52.71
CA TYR A 417 27.14 -5.57 52.17
C TYR A 417 27.52 -6.12 50.80
N SER A 418 27.09 -7.34 50.50
CA SER A 418 27.10 -7.88 49.15
C SER A 418 25.74 -7.69 48.51
N THR A 419 25.74 -7.27 47.26
CA THR A 419 24.51 -7.11 46.47
C THR A 419 24.60 -8.01 45.25
N LEU A 420 23.57 -8.82 45.02
CA LEU A 420 23.33 -9.47 43.74
C LEU A 420 22.27 -8.71 42.96
N ARG A 421 22.52 -8.54 41.66
CA ARG A 421 21.56 -8.07 40.68
C ARG A 421 21.29 -9.19 39.70
N VAL A 422 20.07 -9.74 39.75
CA VAL A 422 19.63 -10.85 38.90
C VAL A 422 18.71 -10.27 37.84
N ARG A 423 18.96 -10.56 36.56
CA ARG A 423 18.09 -10.13 35.45
C ARG A 423 17.47 -11.33 34.74
N ASN A 424 16.20 -11.24 34.40
CA ASN A 424 15.49 -12.27 33.64
C ASN A 424 15.60 -12.05 32.12
N GLY A 425 14.95 -12.92 31.34
CA GLY A 425 14.90 -12.85 29.88
C GLY A 425 14.19 -11.61 29.34
N ALA A 426 13.25 -11.05 30.11
CA ALA A 426 12.50 -9.82 29.79
C ALA A 426 13.24 -8.51 30.14
N GLY A 427 14.38 -8.60 30.84
CA GLY A 427 15.23 -7.47 31.24
C GLY A 427 15.01 -6.96 32.66
N ASP A 428 13.95 -7.42 33.32
CA ASP A 428 13.58 -7.04 34.68
C ASP A 428 14.58 -7.59 35.69
N ALA A 429 14.80 -6.81 36.76
CA ALA A 429 15.87 -7.06 37.70
C ALA A 429 15.37 -7.21 39.13
N ALA A 430 15.84 -8.25 39.82
CA ALA A 430 15.73 -8.38 41.26
C ALA A 430 17.07 -8.06 41.91
N LEU A 431 17.03 -7.28 42.99
CA LEU A 431 18.18 -6.96 43.82
C LEU A 431 18.07 -7.70 45.16
N LEU A 432 19.16 -8.32 45.56
CA LEU A 432 19.25 -9.04 46.83
C LEU A 432 20.52 -8.58 47.57
N THR A 433 20.37 -8.17 48.83
CA THR A 433 21.50 -7.75 49.68
C THR A 433 21.74 -8.77 50.78
N SER A 434 23.01 -9.02 51.10
CA SER A 434 23.39 -9.88 52.22
C SER A 434 23.15 -9.16 53.55
N PRO A 435 23.10 -9.90 54.68
CA PRO A 435 23.29 -9.31 56.00
C PRO A 435 24.61 -8.52 56.12
N PRO A 436 24.70 -7.55 57.04
CA PRO A 436 25.91 -6.75 57.25
C PRO A 436 27.05 -7.58 57.84
N VAL A 437 28.26 -7.39 57.31
CA VAL A 437 29.48 -8.04 57.82
C VAL A 437 30.53 -7.01 58.17
N ARG A 438 31.17 -7.16 59.34
CA ARG A 438 32.22 -6.25 59.80
C ARG A 438 33.60 -6.70 59.33
N VAL A 439 34.38 -5.78 58.78
CA VAL A 439 35.73 -6.06 58.25
C VAL A 439 36.79 -5.96 59.36
N ILE A 440 37.61 -7.00 59.51
CA ILE A 440 38.66 -7.10 60.55
C ILE A 440 40.03 -7.47 59.96
N ALA A 441 41.11 -7.24 60.72
CA ALA A 441 42.48 -7.30 60.20
C ALA A 441 43.07 -8.73 60.20
N SER A 442 42.50 -9.64 60.99
CA SER A 442 43.00 -11.00 61.22
C SER A 442 41.97 -12.06 60.80
N ASN A 443 42.32 -13.34 60.92
CA ASN A 443 41.35 -14.44 60.75
C ASN A 443 40.19 -14.28 61.73
N CYS A 444 38.97 -14.51 61.24
CA CYS A 444 37.76 -14.60 62.04
C CYS A 444 37.82 -15.83 62.96
N SER A 445 38.56 -15.76 64.07
CA SER A 445 38.43 -16.75 65.14
C SER A 445 37.23 -16.38 66.00
N ALA A 446 36.33 -17.33 66.26
CA ALA A 446 35.02 -17.18 66.91
C ALA A 446 35.06 -16.72 68.39
N SER A 447 36.00 -15.88 68.80
CA SER A 447 36.14 -15.48 70.19
C SER A 447 36.65 -14.03 70.25
N PHE A 448 35.81 -13.17 70.83
CA PHE A 448 36.10 -11.83 71.36
C PHE A 448 36.01 -10.57 70.48
N LEU A 449 35.96 -10.61 69.14
CA LEU A 449 35.88 -9.37 68.32
C LEU A 449 34.59 -9.17 67.50
N CYS A 450 33.67 -10.12 67.54
CA CYS A 450 32.42 -10.11 66.73
C CYS A 450 31.15 -9.75 67.52
N LEU A 451 31.27 -9.13 68.69
CA LEU A 451 30.10 -8.65 69.42
C LEU A 451 29.47 -7.48 68.64
N ALA A 452 28.22 -7.68 68.23
CA ALA A 452 27.39 -6.67 67.59
C ALA A 452 27.35 -5.39 68.45
N PRO A 453 27.30 -4.18 67.84
CA PRO A 453 26.86 -3.01 68.58
C PRO A 453 25.39 -3.25 68.95
N SER A 454 25.08 -3.14 70.24
CA SER A 454 23.72 -3.07 70.75
C SER A 454 23.01 -1.87 70.11
N ALA A 455 22.21 -2.13 69.07
CA ALA A 455 21.20 -1.21 68.59
C ALA A 455 19.96 -2.04 68.25
N SER A 456 18.85 -1.66 68.88
CA SER A 456 17.48 -2.14 68.74
C SER A 456 17.16 -2.91 67.46
N LEU A 457 16.59 -4.11 67.65
CA LEU A 457 15.68 -4.73 66.69
C LEU A 457 14.55 -3.73 66.37
N GLU A 458 14.70 -2.97 65.30
CA GLU A 458 13.53 -2.49 64.56
C GLU A 458 13.10 -3.59 63.60
N PRO A 459 11.78 -3.84 63.47
CA PRO A 459 11.27 -5.01 62.78
C PRO A 459 11.64 -4.95 61.29
N MET A 460 12.06 -6.11 60.76
CA MET A 460 12.19 -6.36 59.33
C MET A 460 10.87 -5.99 58.63
N LEU A 461 10.84 -4.82 58.00
CA LEU A 461 9.79 -4.47 57.04
C LEU A 461 10.16 -5.10 55.68
N PRO A 462 9.27 -5.90 55.06
CA PRO A 462 9.49 -6.39 53.71
C PRO A 462 9.14 -5.27 52.74
N TRP A 463 10.12 -4.54 52.24
CA TRP A 463 9.95 -3.66 51.09
C TRP A 463 10.56 -4.31 49.86
N MET A 464 9.74 -5.06 49.12
CA MET A 464 9.90 -5.14 47.67
C MET A 464 9.63 -3.74 47.13
N LEU A 465 10.67 -3.03 46.72
CA LEU A 465 10.51 -1.86 45.88
C LEU A 465 10.79 -2.29 44.44
N PRO A 466 9.80 -2.26 43.53
CA PRO A 466 10.11 -2.30 42.11
C PRO A 466 10.80 -0.96 41.78
N LEU A 467 12.01 -1.04 41.27
CA LEU A 467 12.72 0.11 40.72
C LEU A 467 12.34 0.22 39.24
N VAL A 468 11.35 1.08 38.97
CA VAL A 468 11.13 1.67 37.65
C VAL A 468 12.39 2.47 37.31
N ALA A 469 13.06 2.10 36.23
CA ALA A 469 14.12 2.89 35.60
C ALA A 469 13.82 2.99 34.10
#